data_AF-A0AAU2ZRP1-F1
#
_entry.id   AF-A0AAU2ZRP1-F1
#
_cell.length_a   1.000
_cell.length_b   1.000
_cell.length_c   1.000
_cell.angle_alpha   90.00
_cell.angle_beta   90.00
_cell.angle_gamma   90.00
#
_symmetry.space_group_name_H-M   'P 1'
#
loop_
_entity.id
_entity.type
_entity.pdbx_description
1 polymer ?
#
loop_
_entity_poly.entity_id
_entity_poly.type
_entity_poly.pdbx_seq_one_letter_code
_entity_poly.pdbx_strand_id
1 'polypeptide(L)'
;MPELSQETERGRNVLPFGAAEVTGPSMVPTLEHGDRLVVQYGTRFRPGDVVVLRHPFQQDLLVVKRVAERREGGWWVLGDNAFAGGDSTDYGTVPEELVLGKVRFRYRPLKSGQRSPFALVRWVLGAARPVLSDRSASRRLRAR
;
A
#
# COMPACT_ATOMS: atom_id res chain seq x y z
N MET A 1 -41.96 15.87 -21.88
CA MET A 1 -40.98 14.78 -22.09
C MET A 1 -40.31 14.97 -23.44
N PRO A 2 -39.00 14.68 -23.59
CA PRO A 2 -38.00 14.26 -22.58
C PRO A 2 -36.95 15.38 -22.35
N GLU A 3 -36.32 15.62 -21.20
CA GLU A 3 -35.68 14.72 -20.23
C GLU A 3 -34.72 13.72 -20.89
N LEU A 4 -33.59 14.21 -21.40
CA LEU A 4 -32.51 13.37 -21.94
C LEU A 4 -31.16 13.99 -21.57
N SER A 5 -30.63 13.59 -20.41
CA SER A 5 -29.19 13.28 -20.20
C SER A 5 -28.82 13.04 -18.73
N GLN A 6 -29.75 12.51 -17.91
CA GLN A 6 -29.41 11.84 -16.64
C GLN A 6 -28.69 10.47 -16.84
N GLU A 7 -28.13 10.21 -18.03
CA GLU A 7 -27.66 8.88 -18.44
C GLU A 7 -26.14 8.80 -18.71
N THR A 8 -25.36 9.71 -18.10
CA THR A 8 -23.90 9.55 -17.98
C THR A 8 -23.49 9.15 -16.56
N GLU A 9 -24.41 8.57 -15.79
CA GLU A 9 -24.07 7.60 -14.74
C GLU A 9 -23.72 6.24 -15.36
N ARG A 10 -22.96 6.26 -16.47
CA ARG A 10 -22.29 5.07 -16.98
C ARG A 10 -21.24 4.73 -15.95
N GLY A 11 -21.60 3.81 -15.07
CA GLY A 11 -20.73 3.21 -14.07
C GLY A 11 -19.33 3.08 -14.62
N ARG A 12 -18.45 4.00 -14.20
CA ARG A 12 -17.04 3.69 -14.19
C ARG A 12 -16.98 2.48 -13.28
N ASN A 13 -16.86 1.29 -13.87
CA ASN A 13 -16.20 0.19 -13.23
C ASN A 13 -14.82 0.73 -12.87
N VAL A 14 -14.74 1.44 -11.74
CA VAL A 14 -13.50 1.78 -11.09
C VAL A 14 -12.99 0.40 -10.75
N LEU A 15 -12.06 -0.10 -11.57
CA LEU A 15 -11.38 -1.34 -11.28
C LEU A 15 -11.00 -1.26 -9.80
N PRO A 16 -11.22 -2.30 -9.00
CA PRO A 16 -10.92 -2.25 -7.56
C PRO A 16 -9.42 -2.19 -7.29
N PHE A 17 -8.63 -1.75 -8.27
CA PHE A 17 -7.20 -1.67 -8.27
C PHE A 17 -6.69 -0.31 -8.75
N GLY A 18 -5.63 0.16 -8.11
CA GLY A 18 -4.85 1.34 -8.52
C GLY A 18 -3.36 1.03 -8.53
N ALA A 19 -2.60 1.96 -9.10
CA ALA A 19 -1.14 1.90 -9.13
C ALA A 19 -0.55 3.04 -8.28
N ALA A 20 0.53 2.74 -7.55
CA ALA A 20 1.29 3.74 -6.79
C ALA A 20 2.79 3.50 -6.94
N GLU A 21 3.60 4.53 -6.71
CA GLU A 21 5.06 4.42 -6.64
C GLU A 21 5.52 4.60 -5.19
N VAL A 22 6.50 3.82 -4.78
CA VAL A 22 7.09 3.94 -3.45
C VAL A 22 8.15 5.03 -3.45
N THR A 23 7.90 6.05 -2.63
CA THR A 23 8.87 7.12 -2.36
C THR A 23 9.40 6.99 -0.93
N GLY A 24 10.73 6.97 -0.78
CA GLY A 24 11.39 6.94 0.51
C GLY A 24 11.59 5.55 1.11
N PRO A 25 12.24 5.47 2.29
CA PRO A 25 12.76 4.22 2.85
C PRO A 25 11.88 3.57 3.92
N SER A 26 10.66 4.08 4.18
CA SER A 26 9.88 3.69 5.37
C SER A 26 9.43 2.23 5.40
N MET A 27 9.33 1.60 4.24
CA MET A 27 8.85 0.22 4.11
C MET A 27 9.97 -0.76 3.74
N VAL A 28 11.24 -0.34 3.81
CA VAL A 28 12.40 -1.23 3.63
C VAL A 28 12.43 -2.25 4.80
N PRO A 29 12.67 -3.55 4.55
CA PRO A 29 13.06 -4.19 3.28
C PRO A 29 11.90 -4.69 2.40
N THR A 30 10.65 -4.57 2.86
CA THR A 30 9.48 -5.06 2.12
C THR A 30 9.29 -4.34 0.80
N LEU A 31 9.38 -3.01 0.81
CA LEU A 31 9.28 -2.15 -0.35
C LEU A 31 10.52 -1.25 -0.42
N GLU A 32 11.07 -1.12 -1.61
CA GLU A 32 12.19 -0.22 -1.90
C GLU A 32 11.71 0.99 -2.68
N HIS A 33 12.45 2.09 -2.60
CA HIS A 33 12.18 3.27 -3.41
C HIS A 33 12.16 2.93 -4.91
N GLY A 34 11.15 3.41 -5.63
CA GLY A 34 10.92 3.13 -7.05
C GLY A 34 10.17 1.83 -7.33
N ASP A 35 9.82 1.03 -6.31
CA ASP A 35 8.88 -0.06 -6.47
C ASP A 35 7.51 0.50 -6.92
N ARG A 36 6.88 -0.17 -7.88
CA ARG A 36 5.49 0.08 -8.30
C ARG A 36 4.57 -0.88 -7.58
N LEU A 37 3.46 -0.38 -7.08
CA LEU A 37 2.51 -1.13 -6.28
C LEU A 37 1.21 -1.33 -7.05
N VAL A 38 0.61 -2.51 -6.88
CA VAL A 38 -0.79 -2.76 -7.20
C VAL A 38 -1.58 -2.71 -5.90
N VAL A 39 -2.44 -1.71 -5.78
CA VAL A 39 -3.25 -1.42 -4.60
C VAL A 39 -4.67 -1.88 -4.88
N GLN A 40 -5.28 -2.62 -3.96
CA GLN A 40 -6.67 -3.05 -4.02
C GLN A 40 -7.53 -2.17 -3.11
N TYR A 41 -8.54 -1.50 -3.67
CA TYR A 41 -9.49 -0.65 -2.96
C TYR A 41 -10.72 -1.44 -2.49
N GLY A 42 -11.43 -0.92 -1.48
CA GLY A 42 -12.70 -1.49 -1.01
C GLY A 42 -12.60 -2.87 -0.34
N THR A 43 -11.42 -3.23 0.16
CA THR A 43 -11.19 -4.50 0.87
C THR A 43 -11.14 -4.30 2.38
N ARG A 44 -11.36 -5.38 3.14
CA ARG A 44 -11.18 -5.35 4.59
C ARG A 44 -9.70 -5.47 4.95
N PHE A 45 -9.22 -4.60 5.81
CA PHE A 45 -7.85 -4.62 6.31
C PHE A 45 -7.70 -5.55 7.52
N ARG A 46 -6.51 -6.12 7.66
CA ARG A 46 -6.14 -6.97 8.81
C ARG A 46 -4.73 -6.60 9.29
N PRO A 47 -4.40 -6.89 10.56
CA PRO A 47 -3.02 -6.87 11.03
C PRO A 47 -2.07 -7.62 10.10
N GLY A 48 -0.93 -7.00 9.79
CA GLY A 48 0.07 -7.48 8.85
C GLY A 48 -0.10 -6.95 7.42
N ASP A 49 -1.24 -6.36 7.06
CA ASP A 49 -1.46 -5.81 5.73
C ASP A 49 -0.60 -4.58 5.47
N VAL A 50 -0.02 -4.48 4.27
CA VAL A 50 0.58 -3.24 3.79
C VAL A 50 -0.51 -2.42 3.10
N VAL A 51 -0.67 -1.18 3.52
CA VAL A 51 -1.76 -0.31 3.08
C VAL A 51 -1.25 1.04 2.61
N VAL A 52 -1.99 1.64 1.69
CA VAL A 52 -1.83 3.04 1.30
C VAL A 52 -2.85 3.85 2.07
N LEU A 53 -2.42 4.92 2.72
CA LEU A 53 -3.28 5.80 3.50
C LEU A 53 -2.96 7.28 3.25
N ARG A 54 -3.94 8.15 3.47
CA ARG A 54 -3.74 9.60 3.54
C ARG A 54 -3.12 9.98 4.88
N HIS A 55 -2.09 10.80 4.86
CA HIS A 55 -1.45 11.24 6.09
C HIS A 55 -2.43 12.08 6.94
N PRO A 56 -2.63 11.77 8.24
CA PRO A 56 -3.66 12.41 9.07
C PRO A 56 -3.57 13.94 9.13
N PHE A 57 -2.34 14.48 9.13
CA PHE A 57 -2.09 15.92 9.20
C PHE A 57 -1.70 16.55 7.85
N GLN A 58 -1.60 15.77 6.78
CA GLN A 58 -1.17 16.23 5.45
C GLN A 58 -2.01 15.52 4.38
N GLN A 59 -3.21 16.03 4.12
CA GLN A 59 -4.24 15.31 3.36
C GLN A 59 -3.88 15.01 1.89
N ASP A 60 -2.94 15.78 1.34
CA ASP A 60 -2.39 15.59 -0.02
C ASP A 60 -1.25 14.56 -0.07
N LEU A 61 -0.74 14.14 1.09
CA LEU A 61 0.35 13.18 1.19
C LEU A 61 -0.20 11.75 1.36
N LEU A 62 0.10 10.89 0.40
CA LEU A 62 -0.12 9.45 0.51
C LEU A 62 1.12 8.77 1.06
N VAL A 63 0.93 7.91 2.05
CA VAL A 63 2.01 7.11 2.64
C VAL A 63 1.65 5.63 2.60
N VAL A 64 2.69 4.80 2.56
CA VAL A 64 2.57 3.34 2.61
C VAL A 64 3.09 2.86 3.96
N LYS A 65 2.28 2.13 4.70
CA LYS A 65 2.61 1.61 6.04
C LYS A 65 2.06 0.20 6.21
N ARG A 66 2.52 -0.51 7.24
CA ARG A 66 1.97 -1.80 7.65
C ARG A 66 1.00 -1.64 8.80
N VAL A 67 -0.18 -2.25 8.69
CA VAL A 67 -1.15 -2.36 9.77
C VAL A 67 -0.58 -3.26 10.85
N ALA A 68 -0.36 -2.72 12.04
CA ALA A 68 0.10 -3.50 13.20
C ALA A 68 -1.09 -4.10 13.96
N GLU A 69 -2.10 -3.28 14.27
CA GLU A 69 -3.29 -3.70 15.02
C GLU A 69 -4.46 -2.71 14.87
N ARG A 70 -5.67 -3.15 15.22
CA ARG A 70 -6.85 -2.28 15.35
C ARG A 70 -6.82 -1.68 16.75
N ARG A 71 -7.01 -0.37 16.85
CA ARG A 71 -7.22 0.36 18.12
C ARG A 71 -8.55 1.10 18.08
N GLU A 72 -8.93 1.71 19.19
CA GLU A 72 -10.07 2.63 19.22
C GLU A 72 -9.86 3.75 18.20
N GLY A 73 -10.89 4.07 17.42
CA GLY A 73 -10.84 5.11 16.39
C GLY A 73 -10.20 4.70 15.06
N GLY A 74 -9.46 3.59 14.95
CA GLY A 74 -8.89 3.18 13.66
C GLY A 74 -7.77 2.14 13.71
N TRP A 75 -6.78 2.31 12.85
CA TRP A 75 -5.64 1.41 12.69
C TRP A 75 -4.36 2.02 13.25
N TRP A 76 -3.60 1.22 14.00
CA TRP A 76 -2.22 1.53 14.35
C TRP A 76 -1.32 1.02 13.21
N VAL A 77 -0.58 1.92 12.58
CA VAL A 77 0.23 1.63 11.39
C VAL A 77 1.70 1.96 11.65
N LEU A 78 2.59 1.08 11.21
CA LEU A 78 4.03 1.21 11.42
C LEU A 78 4.78 1.10 10.09
N GLY A 79 5.92 1.78 9.99
CA GLY A 79 6.90 1.48 8.94
C GLY A 79 7.63 0.16 9.23
N ASP A 80 8.01 -0.57 8.18
CA ASP A 80 8.90 -1.73 8.35
C ASP A 80 10.34 -1.29 8.70
N ASN A 81 10.70 -0.05 8.31
CA ASN A 81 11.93 0.59 8.72
C ASN A 81 11.68 1.51 9.91
N ALA A 82 12.00 1.03 11.11
CA ALA A 82 11.84 1.76 12.37
C ALA A 82 12.65 3.07 12.44
N PHE A 83 13.67 3.26 11.59
CA PHE A 83 14.51 4.47 11.57
C PHE A 83 13.95 5.58 10.67
N ALA A 84 12.90 5.32 9.90
CA ALA A 84 12.35 6.30 8.95
C ALA A 84 11.33 7.26 9.58
N GLY A 85 10.74 6.90 10.73
CA GLY A 85 9.67 7.66 11.37
C GLY A 85 8.41 7.84 10.49
N GLY A 86 7.61 8.83 10.85
CA GLY A 86 6.39 9.23 10.13
C GLY A 86 5.31 8.16 10.15
N ASP A 87 5.17 7.44 11.27
CA ASP A 87 4.13 6.43 11.47
C ASP A 87 3.27 6.71 12.71
N SER A 88 2.46 5.75 13.14
CA SER A 88 1.56 5.97 14.28
C SER A 88 2.27 6.32 15.59
N THR A 89 3.58 6.09 15.75
CA THR A 89 4.31 6.61 16.91
C THR A 89 4.29 8.14 16.99
N ASP A 90 4.18 8.80 15.84
CA ASP A 90 4.28 10.26 15.73
C ASP A 90 2.90 10.93 15.69
N TYR A 91 1.93 10.31 14.99
CA TYR A 91 0.60 10.88 14.79
C TYR A 91 -0.56 10.08 15.39
N GLY A 92 -0.28 8.95 16.04
CA GLY A 92 -1.30 8.14 16.69
C GLY A 92 -2.09 7.23 15.75
N THR A 93 -3.28 6.83 16.20
CA THR A 93 -4.17 5.93 15.45
C THR A 93 -4.74 6.63 14.22
N VAL A 94 -4.68 5.95 13.07
CA VAL A 94 -5.19 6.46 11.79
C VAL A 94 -6.64 6.02 11.61
N PRO A 95 -7.59 6.96 11.43
CA PRO A 95 -8.98 6.63 11.14
C PRO A 95 -9.13 5.73 9.91
N GLU A 96 -10.12 4.83 9.92
CA GLU A 96 -10.29 3.82 8.88
C GLU A 96 -10.57 4.43 7.50
N GLU A 97 -11.24 5.57 7.47
CA GLU A 97 -11.53 6.37 6.27
C GLU A 97 -10.29 6.94 5.58
N LEU A 98 -9.17 7.09 6.30
CA LEU A 98 -7.91 7.53 5.71
C LEU A 98 -7.15 6.38 5.05
N VAL A 99 -7.50 5.12 5.34
CA VAL A 99 -6.88 3.94 4.75
C VAL A 99 -7.56 3.62 3.42
N LEU A 100 -6.84 3.91 2.32
CA LEU A 100 -7.42 3.86 0.98
C LEU A 100 -7.51 2.43 0.45
N GLY A 101 -6.44 1.65 0.60
CA GLY A 101 -6.38 0.33 -0.03
C GLY A 101 -5.18 -0.50 0.39
N LYS A 102 -5.26 -1.79 0.08
CA LYS A 102 -4.27 -2.82 0.43
C LYS A 102 -3.32 -3.07 -0.72
N VAL A 103 -2.02 -3.03 -0.46
CA VAL A 103 -1.00 -3.43 -1.44
C VAL A 103 -1.03 -4.95 -1.61
N ARG A 104 -1.25 -5.43 -2.83
CA ARG A 104 -1.29 -6.87 -3.16
C ARG A 104 -0.01 -7.34 -3.84
N PHE A 105 0.62 -6.46 -4.60
CA PHE A 105 1.77 -6.80 -5.41
C PHE A 105 2.72 -5.62 -5.54
N ARG A 106 4.03 -5.92 -5.58
CA ARG A 106 5.06 -4.95 -5.98
C ARG A 106 5.81 -5.43 -7.21
N TYR A 107 6.23 -4.50 -8.07
CA TYR A 107 7.09 -4.78 -9.21
C TYR A 107 8.08 -3.63 -9.44
N ARG A 108 9.31 -3.92 -9.87
CA ARG A 108 10.30 -2.87 -10.24
C ARG A 108 10.30 -2.66 -11.74
N PRO A 109 10.11 -1.45 -12.27
CA PRO A 109 10.11 -1.25 -13.72
C PRO A 109 11.40 -1.78 -14.37
N LEU A 110 11.28 -2.47 -15.52
CA LEU A 110 12.44 -2.90 -16.29
C LEU A 110 13.21 -1.68 -16.79
N LYS A 111 14.54 -1.72 -16.67
CA LYS A 111 15.40 -0.70 -17.29
C LYS A 111 15.34 -0.84 -18.81
N SER A 112 15.20 0.28 -19.51
CA SER A 112 15.24 0.33 -20.97
C SER A 112 16.59 -0.22 -21.47
N GLY A 113 16.59 -1.45 -21.98
CA GLY A 113 17.82 -2.11 -22.48
C GLY A 113 17.85 -3.62 -22.30
N GLN A 114 17.03 -4.20 -21.42
CA GLN A 114 16.96 -5.65 -21.24
C GLN A 114 15.96 -6.29 -22.21
N ARG A 115 16.40 -6.60 -23.43
CA ARG A 115 15.59 -7.30 -24.46
C ARG A 115 15.76 -8.83 -24.50
N SER A 116 16.53 -9.41 -23.56
CA SER A 116 16.73 -10.86 -23.51
C SER A 116 15.58 -11.55 -22.74
N PRO A 117 14.96 -12.62 -23.29
CA PRO A 117 13.94 -13.42 -22.60
C PRO A 117 14.43 -13.96 -21.24
N PHE A 118 15.69 -14.36 -21.15
CA PHE A 118 16.29 -14.82 -19.89
C PHE A 118 16.42 -13.69 -18.86
N ALA A 119 16.76 -12.47 -19.30
CA ALA A 119 16.81 -11.31 -18.41
C ALA A 119 15.40 -10.96 -17.88
N LEU A 120 14.37 -11.09 -18.71
CA LEU A 120 12.98 -10.89 -18.31
C LEU A 120 12.54 -11.93 -17.27
N VAL A 121 12.82 -13.22 -17.47
CA VAL A 121 12.50 -14.28 -16.50
C VAL A 121 13.23 -14.05 -15.17
N ARG A 122 14.54 -13.73 -15.21
CA ARG A 122 15.32 -13.41 -14.01
C ARG A 122 14.79 -12.16 -13.30
N TRP A 123 14.31 -11.17 -14.06
CA TRP A 123 13.64 -10.00 -13.52
C TRP A 123 12.31 -10.37 -12.85
N VAL A 124 11.43 -11.15 -13.50
CA VAL A 124 10.13 -11.57 -12.92
C VAL A 124 10.36 -12.25 -11.57
N LEU A 125 11.31 -13.19 -11.50
CA LEU A 125 11.60 -13.95 -10.27
C LEU A 125 12.15 -13.09 -9.10
N GLY A 126 12.77 -11.93 -9.40
CA GLY A 126 13.38 -11.05 -8.40
C GLY A 126 12.58 -9.78 -8.08
N ALA A 127 11.99 -9.17 -9.10
CA ALA A 127 11.43 -7.83 -9.07
C ALA A 127 9.92 -7.80 -8.85
N ALA A 128 9.19 -8.84 -9.25
CA ALA A 128 7.74 -8.90 -9.19
C ALA A 128 7.32 -9.87 -8.06
N ARG A 129 6.87 -9.33 -6.92
CA ARG A 129 6.58 -10.14 -5.72
C ARG A 129 5.24 -9.79 -5.11
N PRO A 130 4.45 -10.80 -4.66
CA PRO A 130 3.26 -10.55 -3.88
C PRO A 130 3.64 -9.93 -2.53
N VAL A 131 2.85 -8.97 -2.08
CA VAL A 131 2.99 -8.39 -0.74
C VAL A 131 2.00 -9.13 0.16
N LEU A 132 2.51 -10.12 0.87
CA LEU A 132 1.72 -10.93 1.78
C LEU A 132 1.54 -10.22 3.12
N SER A 133 0.38 -10.42 3.71
CA SER A 133 0.10 -10.02 5.08
C SER A 133 0.98 -10.83 6.02
N ASP A 134 1.96 -10.20 6.68
CA ASP A 134 2.81 -10.93 7.60
C ASP A 134 2.02 -11.19 8.89
N ARG A 135 1.64 -12.46 9.12
CA ARG A 135 0.95 -12.88 10.36
C ARG A 135 1.85 -12.70 11.59
N SER A 136 3.16 -12.54 11.39
CA SER A 136 4.19 -12.67 12.44
C SER A 136 4.50 -11.38 13.21
N ALA A 137 4.09 -10.20 12.72
CA ALA A 137 4.37 -8.93 13.41
C ALA A 137 3.64 -8.79 14.77
N SER A 138 2.52 -9.48 14.94
CA SER A 138 1.72 -9.48 16.17
C SER A 138 2.37 -10.22 17.36
N ARG A 139 3.40 -11.05 17.13
CA ARG A 139 4.14 -11.74 18.21
C ARG A 139 5.30 -10.94 18.78
N ARG A 140 5.89 -10.02 18.02
CA ARG A 140 7.10 -9.29 18.45
C ARG A 140 6.81 -8.05 19.28
N LEU A 141 5.58 -7.52 19.17
CA LEU A 141 5.15 -6.34 19.93
C LEU A 141 4.60 -6.67 21.33
N ARG A 142 4.56 -7.96 21.71
CA ARG A 142 4.09 -8.39 23.04
C ARG A 142 5.23 -8.62 24.05
N ALA A 143 6.47 -8.31 23.67
CA ALA A 143 7.63 -8.38 24.54
C ALA A 143 8.24 -6.99 24.70
N ARG A 144 7.66 -6.21 25.62
CA ARG A 144 8.34 -5.16 26.40
C ARG A 144 7.38 -4.62 27.45
#